data_AF-A0A6A7LLQ2-F1
#
_entry.id   AF-A0A6A7LLQ2-F1
#
_cell.length_a   1.000
_cell.length_b   1.000
_cell.length_c   1.000
_cell.angle_alpha   90.00
_cell.angle_beta   90.00
_cell.angle_gamma   90.00
#
_symmetry.space_group_name_H-M   'P 1'
#
loop_
_entity.id
_entity.type
_entity.pdbx_description
1 polymer ?
#
loop_
_entity_poly.entity_id
_entity_poly.type
_entity_poly.pdbx_seq_one_letter_code
_entity_poly.pdbx_strand_id
1 'polypeptide(L)'
;MNKHKLIELQKIIEEKIGSLIEEVEIATNAKLNALYIDDRRDEIQYLQWSTRTIQSILNRDIDERQKLGITKKRLEMMDAIEFENSLQERIQELKLSVKDCNNQRDSDIFINEIDTLESILGRLSDLKYGAETRAIDIANANNDFKQANRLRKQIIKIQEIEDEISAQSSNTKLRWTS
;
A
#
# COMPACT_ATOMS: atom_id res chain seq x y z
N MET A 1 -12.74 -4.34 17.80
CA MET A 1 -13.03 -3.53 16.59
C MET A 1 -11.91 -3.77 15.59
N ASN A 2 -12.23 -4.24 14.38
CA ASN A 2 -11.22 -4.34 13.32
C ASN A 2 -10.75 -2.90 12.99
N LYS A 3 -9.45 -2.65 13.02
CA LYS A 3 -8.89 -1.35 12.65
C LYS A 3 -8.87 -1.26 11.12
N HIS A 4 -9.14 -0.08 10.58
CA HIS A 4 -9.11 0.15 9.13
C HIS A 4 -7.70 -0.13 8.60
N LYS A 5 -7.56 -0.99 7.58
CA LYS A 5 -6.26 -1.45 7.08
C LYS A 5 -5.33 -0.30 6.67
N LEU A 6 -5.84 0.71 5.96
CA LEU A 6 -5.04 1.89 5.60
C LEU A 6 -4.58 2.73 6.82
N ILE A 7 -5.35 2.80 7.90
CA ILE A 7 -4.93 3.50 9.12
C ILE A 7 -3.79 2.73 9.79
N GLU A 8 -3.83 1.40 9.77
CA GLU A 8 -2.75 0.57 10.28
C GLU A 8 -1.49 0.69 9.40
N LEU A 9 -1.65 0.69 8.08
CA LEU A 9 -0.54 0.90 7.15
C LEU A 9 0.10 2.28 7.32
N GLN A 10 -0.72 3.33 7.47
CA GLN A 10 -0.24 4.69 7.70
C GLN A 10 0.66 4.75 8.94
N LYS A 11 0.27 4.09 10.04
CA LYS A 11 1.10 4.05 11.26
C LYS A 11 2.44 3.38 11.04
N ILE A 12 2.47 2.26 10.32
CA ILE A 12 3.72 1.56 9.99
C ILE A 12 4.64 2.46 9.16
N ILE A 13 4.07 3.22 8.21
CA ILE A 13 4.82 4.17 7.38
C ILE A 13 5.34 5.33 8.23
N GLU A 14 4.51 5.91 9.10
CA GLU A 14 4.88 7.01 10.00
C GLU A 14 5.99 6.61 10.99
N GLU A 15 5.93 5.39 11.55
CA GLU A 15 7.00 4.84 12.39
C GLU A 15 8.32 4.73 11.62
N LYS A 16 8.28 4.26 10.37
CA LYS A 16 9.46 4.17 9.49
C LYS A 16 10.01 5.56 9.16
N ILE A 17 9.15 6.54 8.86
CA ILE A 17 9.57 7.93 8.63
C ILE A 17 10.28 8.48 9.87
N GLY A 18 9.74 8.26 11.07
CA GLY A 18 10.36 8.69 12.32
C GLY A 18 11.78 8.13 12.49
N SER A 19 11.94 6.83 12.27
CA SER A 19 13.25 6.16 12.32
C SER A 19 14.24 6.73 11.30
N LEU A 20 13.80 7.00 10.07
CA LEU A 20 14.66 7.56 9.02
C LEU A 20 15.07 9.00 9.30
N ILE A 21 14.18 9.80 9.90
CA ILE A 21 14.53 11.18 10.31
C ILE A 21 15.64 11.16 11.36
N GLU A 22 15.52 10.28 12.36
CA GLU A 22 16.56 10.08 13.38
C GLU A 22 17.88 9.61 12.74
N GLU A 23 17.82 8.66 11.82
CA GLU A 23 18.98 8.16 11.07
C GLU A 23 19.67 9.29 10.28
N VAL A 24 18.90 10.13 9.58
CA VAL A 24 19.42 11.29 8.83
C VAL A 24 20.08 12.30 9.76
N GLU A 25 19.50 12.58 10.92
CA GLU A 25 20.07 13.50 11.91
C GLU A 25 21.41 12.98 12.43
N ILE A 26 21.46 11.71 12.84
CA ILE A 26 22.69 11.07 13.32
C ILE A 26 23.76 11.06 12.23
N ALA A 27 23.40 10.66 11.01
CA ALA A 27 24.33 10.59 9.88
C ALA A 27 24.90 11.98 9.52
N THR A 28 24.06 13.01 9.57
CA THR A 28 24.47 14.40 9.34
C THR A 28 25.46 14.86 10.42
N ASN A 29 25.15 14.61 11.70
CA ASN A 29 25.99 14.98 12.83
C ASN A 29 27.34 14.23 12.84
N ALA A 30 27.32 12.96 12.44
CA ALA A 30 28.52 12.14 12.28
C ALA A 30 29.31 12.45 11.00
N LYS A 31 28.85 13.40 10.17
CA LYS A 31 29.46 13.77 8.88
C LYS A 31 29.68 12.57 7.97
N LEU A 32 28.69 11.68 7.92
CA LEU A 32 28.68 10.56 6.99
C LEU A 32 28.60 11.04 5.53
N ASN A 33 28.68 10.10 4.61
CA ASN A 33 28.62 10.35 3.18
C ASN A 33 27.32 11.11 2.81
N ALA A 34 27.45 12.22 2.06
CA ALA A 34 26.33 13.04 1.65
C ALA A 34 25.32 12.28 0.77
N LEU A 35 25.79 11.40 -0.12
CA LEU A 35 24.91 10.59 -0.97
C LEU A 35 24.02 9.66 -0.16
N TYR A 36 24.55 9.08 0.91
CA TYR A 36 23.77 8.25 1.82
C TYR A 36 22.68 9.06 2.53
N ILE A 37 23.00 10.28 2.97
CA ILE A 37 22.04 11.19 3.61
C ILE A 37 20.94 11.57 2.61
N ASP A 38 21.30 11.85 1.36
CA ASP A 38 20.36 12.18 0.29
C ASP A 38 19.44 10.99 -0.04
N ASP A 39 19.97 9.77 -0.15
CA ASP A 39 19.17 8.56 -0.38
C ASP A 39 18.11 8.36 0.71
N ARG A 40 18.46 8.60 1.99
CA ARG A 40 17.51 8.50 3.11
C ARG A 40 16.46 9.60 3.09
N ARG A 41 16.83 10.80 2.65
CA ARG A 41 15.89 11.91 2.47
C ARG A 41 14.90 11.62 1.35
N ASP A 42 15.38 11.05 0.25
CA ASP A 42 14.54 10.61 -0.86
C ASP A 42 13.54 9.54 -0.40
N GLU A 43 14.00 8.52 0.35
CA GLU A 43 13.12 7.50 0.93
C GLU A 43 12.03 8.10 1.84
N ILE A 44 12.37 9.07 2.67
CA ILE A 44 11.39 9.81 3.49
C ILE A 44 10.34 10.49 2.61
N GLN A 45 10.74 11.12 1.50
CA GLN A 45 9.82 11.79 0.59
C GLN A 45 8.82 10.81 -0.04
N TYR A 46 9.29 9.63 -0.44
CA TYR A 46 8.43 8.58 -1.01
C TYR A 46 7.39 8.09 0.00
N LEU A 47 7.82 7.83 1.24
CA LEU A 47 6.94 7.42 2.34
C LEU A 47 5.91 8.51 2.69
N GLN A 48 6.32 9.78 2.66
CA GLN A 48 5.41 10.91 2.84
C GLN A 48 4.38 11.01 1.72
N TRP A 49 4.77 10.76 0.46
CA TRP A 49 3.83 10.70 -0.65
C TRP A 49 2.77 9.61 -0.41
N SER A 50 3.17 8.41 -0.01
CA SER A 50 2.23 7.34 0.33
C SER A 50 1.26 7.73 1.45
N THR A 51 1.77 8.40 2.49
CA THR A 51 0.95 8.91 3.60
C THR A 51 -0.09 9.93 3.13
N ARG A 52 0.30 10.88 2.26
CA ARG A 52 -0.62 11.87 1.68
C ARG A 52 -1.69 11.21 0.82
N THR A 53 -1.33 10.18 0.04
CA THR A 53 -2.29 9.42 -0.77
C THR A 53 -3.31 8.68 0.12
N ILE A 54 -2.86 8.01 1.19
CA ILE A 54 -3.76 7.38 2.17
C ILE A 54 -4.72 8.41 2.77
N GLN A 55 -4.20 9.55 3.22
CA GLN A 55 -5.02 10.62 3.80
C GLN A 55 -6.04 11.18 2.80
N SER A 56 -5.64 11.38 1.55
CA SER A 56 -6.54 11.82 0.48
C SER A 56 -7.71 10.86 0.27
N ILE A 57 -7.47 9.55 0.38
CA ILE A 57 -8.52 8.53 0.26
C ILE A 57 -9.43 8.54 1.50
N LEU A 58 -8.84 8.54 2.70
CA LEU A 58 -9.57 8.49 3.96
C LEU A 58 -10.40 9.76 4.26
N ASN A 59 -9.93 10.92 3.80
CA ASN A 59 -10.58 12.21 4.02
C ASN A 59 -11.72 12.50 3.03
N ARG A 60 -11.97 11.63 2.04
CA ARG A 60 -13.12 11.80 1.14
C ARG A 60 -14.42 11.62 1.91
N ASP A 61 -15.32 12.58 1.74
CA ASP A 61 -16.50 12.79 2.60
C ASP A 61 -17.29 11.49 2.87
N ILE A 62 -17.41 11.20 4.16
CA ILE A 62 -18.21 10.11 4.72
C ILE A 62 -19.69 10.29 4.35
N ASP A 63 -20.13 11.53 4.10
CA ASP A 63 -21.52 11.89 3.80
C ASP A 63 -22.02 11.41 2.41
N GLU A 64 -21.16 11.32 1.40
CA GLU A 64 -21.53 10.67 0.12
C GLU A 64 -21.52 9.14 0.24
N ARG A 65 -20.60 8.60 1.03
CA ARG A 65 -20.37 7.16 1.22
C ARG A 65 -21.44 6.51 2.11
N GLN A 66 -21.98 7.23 3.09
CA GLN A 66 -23.12 6.77 3.92
C GLN A 66 -24.45 6.74 3.15
N LYS A 67 -24.65 7.61 2.16
CA LYS A 67 -25.88 7.64 1.33
C LYS A 67 -26.06 6.39 0.47
N LEU A 68 -24.98 5.66 0.16
CA LEU A 68 -24.99 4.51 -0.73
C LEU A 68 -25.32 3.17 -0.05
N GLY A 69 -25.58 3.14 1.26
CA GLY A 69 -25.85 1.89 2.00
C GLY A 69 -24.67 0.91 2.00
N ILE A 70 -23.46 1.38 1.69
CA ILE A 70 -22.24 0.57 1.60
C ILE A 70 -21.86 0.11 3.01
N THR A 71 -21.67 -1.20 3.17
CA THR A 71 -21.18 -1.73 4.45
C THR A 71 -19.78 -1.22 4.75
N LYS A 72 -19.47 -0.96 6.03
CA LYS A 72 -18.14 -0.53 6.48
C LYS A 72 -16.99 -1.36 5.90
N LYS A 73 -17.18 -2.69 5.80
CA LYS A 73 -16.17 -3.61 5.24
C LYS A 73 -15.95 -3.41 3.73
N ARG A 74 -17.01 -3.14 2.97
CA ARG A 74 -16.91 -2.86 1.53
C ARG A 74 -16.24 -1.52 1.29
N LEU A 75 -16.52 -0.52 2.13
CA LEU A 75 -15.82 0.77 2.09
C LEU A 75 -14.32 0.62 2.37
N GLU A 76 -13.96 -0.11 3.43
CA GLU A 76 -12.57 -0.44 3.75
C GLU A 76 -11.84 -1.14 2.60
N MET A 77 -12.53 -2.01 1.86
CA MET A 77 -12.00 -2.68 0.65
C MET A 77 -11.80 -1.70 -0.51
N MET A 78 -12.79 -0.84 -0.77
CA MET A 78 -12.71 0.18 -1.81
C MET A 78 -11.50 1.10 -1.58
N ASP A 79 -11.32 1.58 -0.36
CA ASP A 79 -10.21 2.46 -0.01
C ASP A 79 -8.86 1.75 -0.20
N ALA A 80 -8.76 0.48 0.22
CA ALA A 80 -7.54 -0.32 0.03
C ALA A 80 -7.22 -0.56 -1.45
N ILE A 81 -8.22 -0.86 -2.28
CA ILE A 81 -8.08 -1.05 -3.73
C ILE A 81 -7.65 0.25 -4.39
N GLU A 82 -8.26 1.38 -4.02
CA GLU A 82 -7.90 2.68 -4.59
C GLU A 82 -6.44 3.04 -4.28
N PHE A 83 -6.00 2.80 -3.05
CA PHE A 83 -4.62 3.03 -2.68
C PHE A 83 -3.66 2.09 -3.43
N GLU A 84 -4.00 0.80 -3.52
CA GLU A 84 -3.24 -0.21 -4.27
C GLU A 84 -3.08 0.19 -5.74
N ASN A 85 -4.15 0.62 -6.40
CA ASN A 85 -4.12 1.12 -7.76
C ASN A 85 -3.23 2.36 -7.90
N SER A 86 -3.30 3.30 -6.95
CA SER A 86 -2.46 4.51 -6.96
C SER A 86 -0.97 4.19 -6.86
N LEU A 87 -0.60 3.20 -6.02
CA LEU A 87 0.78 2.71 -5.91
C LEU A 87 1.22 2.04 -7.22
N GLN A 88 0.38 1.17 -7.79
CA GLN A 88 0.69 0.47 -9.03
C GLN A 88 0.84 1.43 -10.22
N GLU A 89 -0.05 2.42 -10.37
CA GLU A 89 0.04 3.46 -11.40
C GLU A 89 1.39 4.19 -11.29
N ARG A 90 1.75 4.65 -10.08
CA ARG A 90 3.03 5.34 -9.83
C ARG A 90 4.23 4.45 -10.14
N ILE A 91 4.21 3.17 -9.74
CA ILE A 91 5.28 2.22 -10.05
C ILE A 91 5.44 2.03 -11.56
N GLN A 92 4.34 1.97 -12.32
CA GLN A 92 4.42 1.85 -13.78
C GLN A 92 5.01 3.11 -14.42
N GLU A 93 4.60 4.31 -13.97
CA GLU A 93 5.19 5.58 -14.42
C GLU A 93 6.70 5.63 -14.17
N LEU A 94 7.14 5.19 -12.98
CA LEU A 94 8.56 5.13 -12.62
C LEU A 94 9.32 4.11 -13.47
N LYS A 95 8.73 2.93 -13.73
CA LYS A 95 9.33 1.91 -14.61
C LYS A 95 9.53 2.42 -16.04
N LEU A 96 8.59 3.21 -16.56
CA LEU A 96 8.76 3.90 -17.85
C LEU A 96 9.88 4.95 -17.75
N SER A 97 9.91 5.74 -16.67
CA SER A 97 10.93 6.76 -16.44
C SER A 97 12.35 6.16 -16.38
N VAL A 98 12.53 5.01 -15.71
CA VAL A 98 13.80 4.26 -15.69
C VAL A 98 14.24 3.86 -17.09
N LYS A 99 13.31 3.34 -17.90
CA LYS A 99 13.63 2.89 -19.26
C LYS A 99 14.13 4.02 -20.16
N ASP A 100 13.61 5.22 -19.98
CA ASP A 100 13.95 6.39 -20.79
C ASP A 100 15.09 7.24 -20.17
N CYS A 101 15.60 6.86 -18.99
CA CYS A 101 16.60 7.62 -18.26
C CYS A 101 18.03 7.31 -18.73
N ASN A 102 18.78 8.35 -19.10
CA ASN A 102 20.20 8.24 -19.48
C ASN A 102 21.15 8.58 -18.33
N ASN A 103 20.64 9.11 -17.21
CA ASN A 103 21.43 9.48 -16.05
C ASN A 103 21.36 8.35 -15.01
N GLN A 104 22.52 7.80 -14.65
CA GLN A 104 22.61 6.73 -13.67
C GLN A 104 22.05 7.14 -12.30
N ARG A 105 22.33 8.36 -11.83
CA ARG A 105 21.84 8.82 -10.52
C ARG A 105 20.33 8.92 -10.49
N ASP A 106 19.73 9.47 -11.54
CA ASP A 106 18.27 9.61 -11.62
C ASP A 106 17.59 8.24 -11.76
N SER A 107 18.22 7.31 -12.48
CA SER A 107 17.78 5.91 -12.54
C SER A 107 17.80 5.24 -11.16
N ASP A 108 18.87 5.42 -10.40
CA ASP A 108 18.99 4.85 -9.03
C ASP A 108 17.89 5.43 -8.11
N ILE A 109 17.61 6.73 -8.21
CA ILE A 109 16.53 7.41 -7.48
C ILE A 109 15.17 6.77 -7.81
N PHE A 110 14.86 6.56 -9.10
CA PHE A 110 13.60 5.93 -9.51
C PHE A 110 13.48 4.48 -9.05
N ILE A 111 14.57 3.71 -9.11
CA ILE A 111 14.59 2.31 -8.64
C ILE A 111 14.33 2.27 -7.13
N ASN A 112 14.97 3.15 -6.36
CA ASN A 112 14.74 3.24 -4.92
C ASN A 112 13.28 3.63 -4.57
N GLU A 113 12.66 4.52 -5.36
CA GLU A 113 11.23 4.83 -5.21
C GLU A 113 10.38 3.58 -5.49
N ILE A 114 10.63 2.86 -6.59
CA ILE A 114 9.92 1.63 -6.94
C ILE A 114 10.02 0.60 -5.80
N ASP A 115 11.22 0.32 -5.31
CA ASP A 115 11.44 -0.64 -4.22
C ASP A 115 10.69 -0.25 -2.95
N THR A 116 10.66 1.05 -2.64
CA THR A 116 9.93 1.58 -1.49
C THR A 116 8.42 1.37 -1.67
N LEU A 117 7.87 1.68 -2.83
CA LEU A 117 6.44 1.53 -3.11
C LEU A 117 6.01 0.05 -3.18
N GLU A 118 6.84 -0.83 -3.77
CA GLU A 118 6.62 -2.28 -3.78
C GLU A 118 6.66 -2.87 -2.37
N SER A 119 7.54 -2.36 -1.49
CA SER A 119 7.55 -2.72 -0.07
C SER A 119 6.23 -2.35 0.63
N ILE A 120 5.68 -1.16 0.35
CA ILE A 120 4.40 -0.72 0.90
C ILE A 120 3.25 -1.60 0.39
N LEU A 121 3.25 -1.96 -0.91
CA LEU A 121 2.28 -2.91 -1.47
C LEU A 121 2.33 -4.27 -0.75
N GLY A 122 3.53 -4.78 -0.49
CA GLY A 122 3.72 -6.00 0.30
C GLY A 122 3.09 -5.90 1.69
N ARG A 123 3.34 -4.79 2.40
CA ARG A 123 2.74 -4.53 3.73
C ARG A 123 1.21 -4.41 3.66
N LEU A 124 0.66 -3.78 2.63
CA LEU A 124 -0.78 -3.71 2.42
C LEU A 124 -1.37 -5.12 2.22
N SER A 125 -0.72 -5.97 1.43
CA SER A 125 -1.14 -7.36 1.23
C SER A 125 -1.13 -8.17 2.52
N ASP A 126 -0.07 -8.02 3.34
CA ASP A 126 0.02 -8.64 4.67
C ASP A 126 -1.13 -8.19 5.59
N LEU A 127 -1.50 -6.92 5.56
CA LEU A 127 -2.65 -6.41 6.31
C LEU A 127 -3.98 -6.89 5.72
N LYS A 128 -4.05 -7.15 4.41
CA LYS A 128 -5.27 -7.63 3.74
C LYS A 128 -5.56 -9.09 4.05
N TYR A 129 -4.53 -9.94 4.03
CA TYR A 129 -4.65 -11.39 3.95
C TYR A 129 -3.73 -12.16 4.91
N GLY A 130 -2.76 -11.50 5.54
CA GLY A 130 -1.67 -12.17 6.26
C GLY A 130 -2.15 -12.96 7.49
N ALA A 131 -3.24 -12.54 8.15
CA ALA A 131 -3.81 -13.29 9.26
C ALA A 131 -4.41 -14.63 8.79
N GLU A 132 -5.17 -14.59 7.70
CA GLU A 132 -5.77 -15.78 7.06
C GLU A 132 -4.69 -16.70 6.50
N THR A 133 -3.65 -16.17 5.86
CA THR A 133 -2.51 -16.94 5.36
C THR A 133 -1.78 -17.66 6.50
N ARG A 134 -1.44 -16.95 7.58
CA ARG A 134 -0.82 -17.58 8.77
C ARG A 134 -1.72 -18.64 9.41
N ALA A 135 -3.03 -18.40 9.46
CA ALA A 135 -3.98 -19.38 9.98
C ALA A 135 -4.05 -20.65 9.11
N ILE A 136 -3.91 -20.52 7.78
CA ILE A 136 -3.81 -21.66 6.86
C ILE A 136 -2.52 -22.44 7.14
N ASP A 137 -1.39 -21.76 7.32
CA ASP A 137 -0.10 -22.40 7.58
C ASP A 137 -0.13 -23.19 8.89
N ILE A 138 -0.68 -22.61 9.96
CA ILE A 138 -0.87 -23.29 11.25
C ILE A 138 -1.79 -24.51 11.10
N ALA A 139 -2.91 -24.38 10.38
CA ALA A 139 -3.83 -25.49 10.16
C ALA A 139 -3.17 -26.63 9.35
N ASN A 140 -2.39 -26.31 8.32
CA ASN A 140 -1.64 -27.31 7.56
C ASN A 140 -0.57 -28.00 8.41
N ALA A 141 0.18 -27.24 9.22
CA ALA A 141 1.19 -27.79 10.13
C ALA A 141 0.58 -28.76 11.15
N ASN A 142 -0.66 -28.52 11.57
CA ASN A 142 -1.42 -29.38 12.47
C ASN A 142 -2.20 -30.51 11.77
N ASN A 143 -2.01 -30.70 10.45
CA ASN A 143 -2.78 -31.63 9.61
C ASN A 143 -4.31 -31.40 9.62
N ASP A 144 -4.79 -30.21 10.01
CA ASP A 144 -6.19 -29.82 9.89
C ASP A 144 -6.47 -29.23 8.50
N PHE A 145 -6.44 -30.11 7.49
CA PHE A 145 -6.70 -29.72 6.10
C PHE A 145 -8.13 -29.22 5.89
N LYS A 146 -9.08 -29.61 6.74
CA LYS A 146 -10.47 -29.16 6.66
C LYS A 146 -10.56 -27.69 7.05
N GLN A 147 -9.89 -27.27 8.12
CA GLN A 147 -9.78 -25.88 8.49
C GLN A 147 -9.01 -25.07 7.45
N ALA A 148 -7.87 -25.56 6.97
CA ALA A 148 -7.09 -24.88 5.92
C ALA A 148 -7.94 -24.64 4.65
N ASN A 149 -8.70 -25.64 4.19
CA ASN A 149 -9.55 -25.49 3.01
C ASN A 149 -10.72 -24.53 3.23
N ARG A 150 -11.27 -24.43 4.45
CA ARG A 150 -12.29 -23.42 4.77
C ARG A 150 -11.74 -22.01 4.69
N LEU A 151 -10.53 -21.78 5.23
CA LEU A 151 -9.86 -20.48 5.19
C LEU A 151 -9.51 -20.08 3.75
N ARG A 152 -8.98 -20.99 2.92
CA ARG A 152 -8.75 -20.73 1.49
C ARG A 152 -10.01 -20.26 0.77
N LYS A 153 -11.16 -20.90 1.03
CA LYS A 153 -12.45 -20.48 0.46
C LYS A 153 -12.88 -19.09 0.93
N GLN A 154 -12.50 -18.66 2.13
CA GLN A 154 -12.80 -17.31 2.61
C GLN A 154 -11.93 -16.27 1.89
N ILE A 155 -10.63 -16.55 1.69
CA ILE A 155 -9.74 -15.67 0.92
C ILE A 155 -10.29 -15.49 -0.51
N ILE A 156 -10.64 -16.58 -1.19
CA ILE A 156 -11.21 -16.53 -2.55
C ILE A 156 -12.45 -15.63 -2.59
N LYS A 157 -13.37 -15.77 -1.64
CA LYS A 157 -14.57 -14.91 -1.56
C LYS A 157 -14.24 -13.43 -1.34
N ILE A 158 -13.18 -13.14 -0.59
CA ILE A 158 -12.73 -11.76 -0.39
C ILE A 158 -12.20 -11.21 -1.71
N GLN A 159 -11.36 -11.97 -2.42
CA GLN A 159 -10.80 -11.59 -3.72
C GLN A 159 -11.90 -11.38 -4.78
N GLU A 160 -12.90 -12.26 -4.85
CA GLU A 160 -14.05 -12.10 -5.75
C GLU A 160 -14.81 -10.78 -5.50
N ILE A 161 -14.93 -10.35 -4.23
CA ILE A 161 -15.55 -9.06 -3.88
C ILE A 161 -14.63 -7.90 -4.26
N GLU A 162 -13.31 -8.03 -4.07
CA GLU A 162 -12.35 -7.00 -4.49
C GLU A 162 -12.35 -6.81 -6.01
N ASP A 163 -12.44 -7.89 -6.79
CA ASP A 163 -12.56 -7.86 -8.25
C ASP A 163 -13.86 -7.16 -8.68
N GLU A 164 -14.98 -7.48 -8.00
CA GLU A 164 -16.28 -6.84 -8.23
C GLU A 164 -16.21 -5.32 -8.00
N ILE A 165 -15.61 -4.91 -6.88
CA ILE A 165 -15.42 -3.50 -6.51
C ILE A 165 -14.52 -2.78 -7.51
N SER A 166 -13.43 -3.43 -7.93
CA SER A 166 -12.48 -2.89 -8.90
C SER A 166 -13.16 -2.64 -10.25
N ALA A 167 -13.96 -3.61 -10.73
CA ALA A 167 -14.74 -3.47 -11.96
C ALA A 167 -15.77 -2.32 -11.88
N GLN A 168 -16.44 -2.16 -10.74
CA GLN A 168 -17.38 -1.05 -10.51
C GLN A 168 -16.67 0.32 -10.53
N SER A 169 -15.48 0.40 -9.93
CA SER A 169 -14.69 1.63 -9.89
C SER A 169 -14.23 2.07 -11.28
N SER A 170 -13.80 1.12 -12.12
CA SER A 170 -13.43 1.37 -13.53
C SER A 170 -14.60 1.85 -14.39
N ASN A 171 -15.79 1.29 -14.20
CA ASN A 171 -17.00 1.71 -14.92
C ASN A 171 -17.47 3.12 -14.50
N THR A 172 -17.21 3.52 -13.26
CA THR A 172 -17.59 4.84 -12.76
C THR A 172 -16.63 5.92 -13.29
N LYS A 173 -15.32 5.65 -13.38
CA LYS A 173 -14.32 6.57 -13.96
C LYS A 173 -14.63 6.92 -15.42
N LEU A 174 -15.05 5.93 -16.23
CA LEU A 174 -15.46 6.11 -17.65
C LEU A 174 -16.68 7.02 -17.84
N ARG A 175 -17.61 7.00 -16.87
CA ARG A 175 -18.88 7.74 -16.96
C ARG A 175 -18.76 9.23 -16.65
N TRP A 176 -17.67 9.64 -15.98
CA TRP A 176 -17.39 11.04 -15.64
C TRP A 176 -16.46 11.72 -16.65
N THR A 177 -15.83 10.94 -17.53
CA THR A 177 -14.97 11.44 -18.63
C THR A 177 -15.66 11.42 -20.00
N SER A 178 -16.97 11.11 -20.05
CA SER A 178 -17.82 11.12 -21.26
C SER A 178 -18.83 12.25 -21.17
#